data_AF-A0A1R4H1A4-F1
#
_entry.id   AF-A0A1R4H1A4-F1
#
_cell.length_a   1.000
_cell.length_b   1.000
_cell.length_c   1.000
_cell.angle_alpha   90.00
_cell.angle_beta   90.00
_cell.angle_gamma   90.00
#
_symmetry.space_group_name_H-M   'P 1'
#
loop_
_entity.id
_entity.type
_entity.pdbx_description
1 polymer ?
#
loop_
_entity_poly.entity_id
_entity_poly.type
_entity_poly.pdbx_seq_one_letter_code
_entity_poly.pdbx_strand_id
1 'polypeptide(L)'
;MQHHDFVNFSELWATTNDVSANGKVLSPSAMSIVFDDLTDYPLDWVKKALSIHRKQNKFAPTVADIVEIITSKQPKHPSADEAWVKVLMAMDERVTVVLTTVMQAARSETMAAWDVKNTNPMRMAFRSVYERLVSFQPPIVWEVSLGHDASGRASVINAAVDQGLLPEHKHLELPTPVVVQKLLNGIRLATENGKIVNPSEKSKQMLDQLKNNTFLKTTKTENDQVSDGIAQREADCLAFEQKRAEQLAAIQAKAAS
;
A
#
# COMPACT_ATOMS: atom_id res chain seq x y z
N MET A 1 -4.39 19.23 -22.61
CA MET A 1 -4.45 20.69 -22.84
C MET A 1 -5.34 20.98 -24.05
N GLN A 2 -5.92 22.17 -24.13
CA GLN A 2 -6.72 22.63 -25.27
C GLN A 2 -5.93 23.67 -26.07
N HIS A 3 -6.27 23.91 -27.35
CA HIS A 3 -5.53 24.88 -28.17
C HIS A 3 -5.45 26.29 -27.58
N HIS A 4 -6.44 26.73 -26.78
CA HIS A 4 -6.38 28.03 -26.10
C HIS A 4 -5.31 28.10 -24.99
N ASP A 5 -4.83 26.95 -24.50
CA ASP A 5 -3.75 26.87 -23.51
C ASP A 5 -2.38 27.17 -24.11
N PHE A 6 -2.25 27.17 -25.44
CA PHE A 6 -0.97 27.29 -26.14
C PHE A 6 -0.19 28.55 -25.73
N VAL A 7 -0.87 29.69 -25.64
CA VAL A 7 -0.24 30.96 -25.25
C VAL A 7 0.33 30.87 -23.83
N ASN A 8 -0.50 30.46 -22.87
CA ASN A 8 -0.09 30.28 -21.47
C ASN A 8 1.04 29.25 -21.31
N PHE A 9 0.97 28.15 -22.08
CA PHE A 9 2.00 27.12 -22.09
C PHE A 9 3.33 27.67 -22.63
N SER A 10 3.29 28.36 -23.77
CA SER A 10 4.49 28.88 -24.43
C SER A 10 5.22 29.90 -23.56
N GLU A 11 4.48 30.80 -22.89
CA GLU A 11 5.04 31.78 -21.95
C GLU A 11 5.69 31.09 -20.75
N LEU A 12 5.00 30.11 -20.16
CA LEU A 12 5.49 29.35 -19.01
C LEU A 12 6.74 28.52 -19.35
N TRP A 13 6.75 27.88 -20.52
CA TRP A 13 7.89 27.11 -20.98
C TRP A 13 9.09 28.02 -21.28
N ALA A 14 8.88 29.11 -22.00
CA ALA A 14 9.92 30.10 -22.29
C ALA A 14 10.53 30.67 -21.00
N THR A 15 9.70 31.09 -20.05
CA THR A 15 10.14 31.60 -18.75
C THR A 15 10.95 30.55 -17.98
N THR A 16 10.53 29.29 -18.01
CA THR A 16 11.27 28.20 -17.34
C THR A 16 12.62 27.96 -17.99
N ASN A 17 12.68 28.02 -19.31
CA ASN A 17 13.88 27.83 -20.10
C ASN A 17 14.88 28.98 -19.90
N ASP A 18 14.41 30.23 -19.83
CA ASP A 18 15.25 31.43 -19.60
C ASP A 18 15.94 31.42 -18.22
N VAL A 19 15.33 30.77 -17.22
CA VAL A 19 15.91 30.62 -15.88
C VAL A 19 16.93 29.47 -15.82
N SER A 20 16.93 28.56 -16.79
CA SER A 20 17.83 27.42 -16.82
C SER A 20 19.22 27.78 -17.36
N ALA A 21 20.26 27.10 -16.85
CA ALA A 21 21.67 27.43 -17.12
C ALA A 21 22.11 27.31 -18.60
N ASN A 22 21.35 26.58 -19.42
CA ASN A 22 21.60 26.40 -20.86
C ASN A 22 20.38 26.78 -21.71
N GLY A 23 19.52 27.65 -21.19
CA GLY A 23 18.29 28.05 -21.85
C GLY A 23 18.53 28.62 -23.24
N LYS A 24 17.86 28.04 -24.25
CA LYS A 24 17.81 28.61 -25.59
C LYS A 24 16.37 28.92 -25.93
N VAL A 25 16.13 30.12 -26.45
CA VAL A 25 14.82 30.50 -26.99
C VAL A 25 14.45 29.52 -28.09
N LEU A 26 13.37 28.78 -27.88
CA LEU A 26 12.84 27.84 -28.85
C LEU A 26 12.20 28.63 -30.00
N SER A 27 12.38 28.14 -31.23
CA SER A 27 11.62 28.69 -32.36
C SER A 27 10.12 28.45 -32.17
N PRO A 28 9.24 29.28 -32.74
CA PRO A 28 7.80 29.07 -32.65
C PRO A 28 7.37 27.67 -33.11
N SER A 29 7.99 27.14 -34.17
CA SER A 29 7.75 25.79 -34.66
C SER A 29 8.14 24.71 -33.65
N ALA A 30 9.28 24.87 -32.97
CA ALA A 30 9.70 23.93 -31.93
C ALA A 30 8.76 23.96 -30.72
N MET A 31 8.29 25.15 -30.32
CA MET A 31 7.31 25.29 -29.24
C MET A 31 5.98 24.60 -29.56
N SER A 32 5.53 24.65 -30.82
CA SER A 32 4.34 23.93 -31.27
C SER A 32 4.49 22.42 -31.08
N ILE A 33 5.64 21.84 -31.48
CA ILE A 33 5.90 20.41 -31.32
C ILE A 33 5.88 20.01 -29.84
N VAL A 34 6.55 20.77 -28.97
CA VAL A 34 6.57 20.51 -27.52
C VAL A 34 5.15 20.59 -26.93
N PHE A 35 4.33 21.53 -27.39
CA PHE A 35 2.93 21.62 -26.96
C PHE A 35 2.13 20.39 -27.42
N ASP A 36 2.25 20.02 -28.69
CA ASP A 36 1.56 18.87 -29.28
C ASP A 36 1.90 17.58 -28.50
N ASP A 37 3.18 17.34 -28.21
CA ASP A 37 3.65 16.18 -27.45
C ASP A 37 3.12 16.12 -26.00
N LEU A 38 2.76 17.26 -25.42
CA LEU A 38 2.23 17.36 -24.05
C LEU A 38 0.70 17.52 -24.01
N THR A 39 0.02 17.53 -25.16
CA THR A 39 -1.42 17.82 -25.25
C THR A 39 -2.26 16.80 -24.47
N ASP A 40 -1.79 15.57 -24.32
CA ASP A 40 -2.45 14.52 -23.55
C ASP A 40 -2.52 14.80 -22.04
N TYR A 41 -1.71 15.74 -21.54
CA TYR A 41 -1.67 16.09 -20.12
C TYR A 41 -2.45 17.38 -19.83
N PRO A 42 -3.09 17.52 -18.65
CA PRO A 42 -3.67 18.79 -18.21
C PRO A 42 -2.61 19.87 -17.99
N LEU A 43 -2.94 21.14 -18.31
CA LEU A 43 -2.01 22.27 -18.16
C LEU A 43 -1.44 22.39 -16.74
N ASP A 44 -2.28 22.14 -15.73
CA ASP A 44 -1.88 22.23 -14.32
C ASP A 44 -0.82 21.19 -13.94
N TRP A 45 -0.87 20.00 -14.54
CA TRP A 45 0.14 18.96 -14.31
C TRP A 45 1.48 19.37 -14.91
N VAL A 46 1.46 19.91 -16.12
CA VAL A 46 2.65 20.43 -16.81
C VAL A 46 3.27 21.61 -16.04
N LYS A 47 2.45 22.56 -15.57
CA LYS A 47 2.90 23.68 -14.71
C LYS A 47 3.61 23.19 -13.45
N LYS A 48 3.01 22.21 -12.76
CA LYS A 48 3.59 21.64 -11.54
C LYS A 48 4.89 20.89 -11.84
N ALA A 49 4.93 20.14 -12.94
CA ALA A 49 6.11 19.41 -13.38
C ALA A 49 7.28 20.35 -13.72
N LEU A 50 7.02 21.43 -14.47
CA LEU A 50 8.03 22.47 -14.76
C LEU A 50 8.56 23.13 -13.48
N SER A 51 7.68 23.41 -12.51
CA SER A 51 8.11 23.94 -11.21
C SER A 51 8.97 22.96 -10.41
N ILE A 52 8.71 21.65 -10.51
CA ILE A 52 9.51 20.61 -9.85
C ILE A 52 10.86 20.50 -10.56
N HIS A 53 10.86 20.42 -11.89
CA HIS A 53 12.06 20.36 -12.72
C HIS A 53 13.03 21.50 -12.38
N ARG A 54 12.54 22.75 -12.35
CA ARG A 54 13.34 23.92 -11.98
C ARG A 54 13.99 23.84 -10.58
N LYS A 55 13.37 23.12 -9.64
CA LYS A 55 13.92 22.94 -8.29
C LYS A 55 14.97 21.83 -8.22
N GLN A 56 14.89 20.85 -9.11
CA GLN A 56 15.70 19.64 -9.07
C GLN A 56 16.85 19.66 -10.08
N ASN A 57 16.66 20.31 -11.22
CA ASN A 57 17.56 20.35 -12.35
C ASN A 57 18.00 21.77 -12.67
N LYS A 58 19.25 21.90 -13.15
CA LYS A 58 19.87 23.18 -13.53
C LYS A 58 19.70 23.49 -15.02
N PHE A 59 19.31 22.51 -15.83
CA PHE A 59 19.23 22.60 -17.29
C PHE A 59 17.81 22.88 -17.77
N ALA A 60 17.67 23.24 -19.04
CA ALA A 60 16.38 23.42 -19.70
C ALA A 60 15.57 22.11 -19.66
N PRO A 61 14.26 22.18 -19.40
CA PRO A 61 13.41 20.99 -19.40
C PRO A 61 13.29 20.39 -20.79
N THR A 62 13.37 19.06 -20.89
CA THR A 62 12.95 18.32 -22.08
C THR A 62 11.50 17.82 -21.92
N VAL A 63 10.82 17.50 -23.03
CA VAL A 63 9.48 16.87 -22.98
C VAL A 63 9.54 15.59 -22.14
N ALA A 64 10.60 14.77 -22.32
CA ALA A 64 10.80 13.55 -21.56
C ALA A 64 10.90 13.80 -20.06
N ASP A 65 11.65 14.83 -19.62
CA ASP A 65 11.77 15.15 -18.20
C ASP A 65 10.41 15.53 -17.58
N ILE A 66 9.61 16.29 -18.32
CA ILE A 66 8.29 16.72 -17.85
C ILE A 66 7.33 15.55 -17.78
N VAL A 67 7.30 14.69 -18.80
CA VAL A 67 6.51 13.45 -18.80
C VAL A 67 6.95 12.54 -17.65
N GLU A 68 8.25 12.39 -17.42
CA GLU A 68 8.78 11.60 -16.31
C GLU A 68 8.32 12.14 -14.96
N ILE A 69 8.38 13.46 -14.74
CA ILE A 69 7.91 14.06 -13.48
C ILE A 69 6.40 13.87 -13.30
N ILE A 70 5.60 14.05 -14.35
CA ILE A 70 4.14 13.85 -14.30
C ILE A 70 3.82 12.39 -13.94
N THR A 71 4.45 11.43 -14.63
CA THR A 71 4.24 10.00 -14.42
C THR A 71 4.87 9.48 -13.13
N SER A 72 5.93 10.11 -12.60
CA SER A 72 6.54 9.77 -11.31
C SER A 72 5.59 9.94 -10.13
N LYS A 73 4.61 10.83 -10.25
CA LYS A 73 3.58 11.12 -9.24
C LYS A 73 2.32 10.31 -9.42
N GLN A 74 2.15 9.66 -10.57
CA GLN A 74 1.06 8.71 -10.75
C GLN A 74 1.35 7.44 -9.94
N PRO A 75 0.31 6.77 -9.43
CA PRO A 75 0.49 5.43 -8.90
C PRO A 75 1.16 4.60 -10.00
N LYS A 76 2.23 3.88 -9.64
CA LYS A 76 2.93 2.97 -10.54
C LYS A 76 2.57 1.54 -10.19
N HIS A 77 2.53 0.67 -11.19
CA HIS A 77 2.44 -0.76 -10.93
C HIS A 77 3.64 -1.17 -10.07
N PRO A 78 3.43 -1.99 -9.02
CA PRO A 78 4.54 -2.55 -8.26
C PRO A 78 5.51 -3.28 -9.18
N SER A 79 6.78 -3.35 -8.79
CA SER A 79 7.76 -4.15 -9.53
C SER A 79 7.34 -5.62 -9.56
N ALA A 80 7.82 -6.38 -10.54
CA ALA A 80 7.49 -7.80 -10.66
C ALA A 80 7.83 -8.60 -9.38
N ASP A 81 8.88 -8.20 -8.67
CA ASP A 81 9.32 -8.85 -7.43
C ASP A 81 8.43 -8.51 -6.23
N GLU A 82 8.00 -7.25 -6.09
CA GLU A 82 7.02 -6.85 -5.06
C GLU A 82 5.65 -7.49 -5.33
N ALA A 83 5.24 -7.52 -6.59
CA ALA A 83 4.04 -8.19 -7.05
C ALA A 83 4.08 -9.69 -6.73
N TRP A 84 5.22 -10.34 -6.97
CA TRP A 84 5.43 -11.74 -6.67
C TRP A 84 5.24 -12.06 -5.19
N VAL A 85 5.78 -11.24 -4.28
CA VAL A 85 5.60 -11.45 -2.83
C VAL A 85 4.11 -11.43 -2.45
N LYS A 86 3.35 -10.44 -2.95
CA LYS A 86 1.91 -10.36 -2.67
C LYS A 86 1.13 -11.54 -3.25
N VAL A 87 1.47 -11.96 -4.46
CA VAL A 87 0.86 -13.12 -5.12
C VAL A 87 1.19 -14.43 -4.40
N LEU A 88 2.41 -14.58 -3.89
CA LEU A 88 2.82 -15.74 -3.11
C LEU A 88 2.02 -15.84 -1.80
N MET A 89 1.79 -14.71 -1.10
CA MET A 89 0.91 -14.67 0.07
C MET A 89 -0.53 -15.06 -0.28
N ALA A 90 -1.00 -14.68 -1.48
CA ALA A 90 -2.34 -14.99 -1.97
C ALA A 90 -2.61 -16.48 -2.22
N MET A 91 -1.57 -17.32 -2.17
CA MET A 91 -1.69 -18.77 -2.35
C MET A 91 -2.17 -19.47 -1.09
N ASP A 92 -2.04 -18.85 0.08
CA ASP A 92 -2.72 -19.31 1.27
C ASP A 92 -4.14 -18.74 1.29
N GLU A 93 -5.13 -19.61 1.07
CA GLU A 93 -6.55 -19.27 1.06
C GLU A 93 -7.06 -18.73 2.41
N ARG A 94 -6.29 -18.90 3.49
CA ARG A 94 -6.60 -18.31 4.80
C ARG A 94 -6.29 -16.82 4.82
N VAL A 95 -5.27 -16.40 4.09
CA VAL A 95 -4.72 -15.05 4.14
C VAL A 95 -5.54 -14.10 3.27
N THR A 96 -5.88 -12.95 3.85
CA THR A 96 -6.47 -11.85 3.09
C THR A 96 -5.35 -11.01 2.50
N VAL A 97 -5.44 -10.70 1.20
CA VAL A 97 -4.42 -9.92 0.50
C VAL A 97 -5.07 -8.87 -0.38
N VAL A 98 -4.34 -7.78 -0.64
CA VAL A 98 -4.73 -6.73 -1.58
C VAL A 98 -3.81 -6.80 -2.79
N LEU A 99 -4.40 -7.08 -3.95
CA LEU A 99 -3.71 -7.33 -5.22
C LEU A 99 -4.24 -6.36 -6.28
N THR A 100 -3.41 -6.07 -7.29
CA THR A 100 -3.92 -5.39 -8.49
C THR A 100 -4.60 -6.39 -9.43
N THR A 101 -5.49 -5.91 -10.30
CA THR A 101 -6.10 -6.73 -11.35
C THR A 101 -5.04 -7.41 -12.24
N VAL A 102 -3.95 -6.70 -12.54
CA VAL A 102 -2.81 -7.22 -13.30
C VAL A 102 -2.09 -8.36 -12.55
N MET A 103 -1.89 -8.23 -11.23
CA MET A 103 -1.32 -9.31 -10.42
C MET A 103 -2.20 -10.56 -10.46
N GLN A 104 -3.52 -10.39 -10.36
CA GLN A 104 -4.47 -11.49 -10.42
C GLN A 104 -4.44 -12.18 -11.78
N ALA A 105 -4.45 -11.41 -12.88
CA ALA A 105 -4.36 -11.96 -14.23
C ALA A 105 -3.05 -12.74 -14.46
N ALA A 106 -1.91 -12.15 -14.07
CA ALA A 106 -0.61 -12.81 -14.18
C ALA A 106 -0.54 -14.09 -13.34
N ARG A 107 -1.12 -14.07 -12.13
CA ARG A 107 -1.24 -15.25 -11.28
C ARG A 107 -2.06 -16.33 -11.99
N SER A 108 -3.25 -16.00 -12.49
CA SER A 108 -4.14 -16.95 -13.16
C SER A 108 -3.49 -17.62 -14.37
N GLU A 109 -2.79 -16.87 -15.22
CA GLU A 109 -2.07 -17.42 -16.38
C GLU A 109 -0.91 -18.36 -16.00
N THR A 110 -0.33 -18.19 -14.81
CA THR A 110 0.85 -18.94 -14.36
C THR A 110 0.52 -20.08 -13.39
N MET A 111 -0.76 -20.26 -13.03
CA MET A 111 -1.21 -21.32 -12.12
C MET A 111 -0.86 -22.74 -12.60
N ALA A 112 -0.84 -22.99 -13.92
CA ALA A 112 -0.48 -24.30 -14.45
C ALA A 112 0.98 -24.69 -14.20
N ALA A 113 1.87 -23.71 -14.02
CA ALA A 113 3.28 -23.93 -13.69
C ALA A 113 3.51 -24.04 -12.17
N TRP A 114 2.44 -24.11 -11.36
CA TRP A 114 2.55 -24.03 -9.91
C TRP A 114 3.08 -25.33 -9.28
N ASP A 115 4.23 -25.24 -8.61
CA ASP A 115 4.85 -26.30 -7.81
C ASP A 115 5.35 -25.75 -6.46
N VAL A 116 4.69 -26.16 -5.38
CA VAL A 116 5.02 -25.76 -3.99
C VAL A 116 6.47 -26.09 -3.62
N LYS A 117 7.09 -27.08 -4.27
CA LYS A 117 8.47 -27.49 -3.99
C LYS A 117 9.52 -26.64 -4.73
N ASN A 118 9.14 -25.95 -5.81
CA ASN A 118 10.05 -25.22 -6.68
C ASN A 118 9.52 -23.82 -7.05
N THR A 119 9.82 -22.82 -6.23
CA THR A 119 9.34 -21.44 -6.42
C THR A 119 10.05 -20.64 -7.50
N ASN A 120 11.28 -21.01 -7.87
CA ASN A 120 12.08 -20.30 -8.86
C ASN A 120 11.46 -20.29 -10.27
N PRO A 121 11.10 -21.44 -10.87
CA PRO A 121 10.46 -21.44 -12.20
C PRO A 121 9.12 -20.69 -12.20
N MET A 122 8.37 -20.75 -11.08
CA MET A 122 7.11 -20.01 -10.95
C MET A 122 7.33 -18.50 -10.96
N ARG A 123 8.32 -18.00 -10.20
CA ARG A 123 8.66 -16.57 -10.19
C ARG A 123 9.05 -16.09 -11.58
N MET A 124 9.83 -16.87 -12.32
CA MET A 124 10.24 -16.52 -13.68
C MET A 124 9.05 -16.46 -14.65
N ALA A 125 8.15 -17.46 -14.60
CA ALA A 125 6.94 -17.46 -15.41
C ALA A 125 6.03 -16.27 -15.06
N PHE A 126 5.80 -16.03 -13.76
CA PHE A 126 5.01 -14.89 -13.28
C PHE A 126 5.60 -13.56 -13.74
N ARG A 127 6.91 -13.36 -13.56
CA ARG A 127 7.60 -12.15 -13.95
C ARG A 127 7.41 -11.84 -15.44
N SER A 128 7.62 -12.84 -16.29
CA SER A 128 7.45 -12.70 -17.75
C SER A 128 6.03 -12.26 -18.13
N VAL A 129 5.01 -12.90 -17.55
CA VAL A 129 3.60 -12.55 -17.81
C VAL A 129 3.26 -11.17 -17.24
N TYR A 130 3.66 -10.88 -16.01
CA TYR A 130 3.37 -9.62 -15.34
C TYR A 130 4.01 -8.43 -16.07
N GLU A 131 5.30 -8.51 -16.43
CA GLU A 131 5.99 -7.46 -17.18
C GLU A 131 5.33 -7.24 -18.55
N ARG A 132 4.90 -8.31 -19.23
CA ARG A 132 4.09 -8.21 -20.47
C ARG A 132 2.74 -7.53 -20.23
N LEU A 133 2.05 -7.80 -19.13
CA LEU A 133 0.75 -7.17 -18.85
C LEU A 133 0.90 -5.69 -18.45
N VAL A 134 1.94 -5.35 -17.68
CA VAL A 134 2.25 -3.97 -17.27
C VAL A 134 2.69 -3.11 -18.46
N SER A 135 3.33 -3.69 -19.49
CA SER A 135 3.75 -2.93 -20.68
C SER A 135 2.58 -2.31 -21.45
N PHE A 136 1.37 -2.86 -21.33
CA PHE A 136 0.14 -2.29 -21.88
C PHE A 136 -0.40 -1.09 -21.08
N GLN A 137 0.27 -0.68 -20.01
CA GLN A 137 -0.13 0.43 -19.12
C GLN A 137 -1.60 0.37 -18.67
N PRO A 138 -2.10 -0.78 -18.19
CA PRO A 138 -3.47 -0.86 -17.69
C PRO A 138 -3.66 0.03 -16.45
N PRO A 139 -4.88 0.52 -16.17
CA PRO A 139 -5.15 1.26 -14.95
C PRO A 139 -4.84 0.42 -13.71
N ILE A 140 -4.26 1.04 -12.68
CA ILE A 140 -4.00 0.37 -11.41
C ILE A 140 -5.29 0.33 -10.61
N VAL A 141 -5.88 -0.85 -10.54
CA VAL A 141 -7.07 -1.13 -9.74
C VAL A 141 -6.68 -2.12 -8.66
N TRP A 142 -6.79 -1.68 -7.40
CA TRP A 142 -6.54 -2.52 -6.23
C TRP A 142 -7.82 -3.20 -5.76
N GLU A 143 -7.73 -4.50 -5.55
CA GLU A 143 -8.84 -5.35 -5.12
C GLU A 143 -8.42 -6.21 -3.94
N VAL A 144 -9.40 -6.52 -3.09
CA VAL A 144 -9.18 -7.37 -1.92
C VAL A 144 -9.58 -8.80 -2.28
N SER A 145 -8.63 -9.72 -2.14
CA SER A 145 -8.92 -11.16 -2.10
C SER A 145 -9.18 -11.56 -0.66
N LEU A 146 -10.43 -11.88 -0.33
CA LEU A 146 -10.84 -12.24 1.02
C LEU A 146 -10.39 -13.66 1.37
N GLY A 147 -9.54 -13.76 2.39
CA GLY A 147 -9.18 -15.05 2.98
C GLY A 147 -10.27 -15.60 3.90
N HIS A 148 -10.14 -16.88 4.23
CA HIS A 148 -11.05 -17.58 5.14
C HIS A 148 -10.89 -17.15 6.61
N ASP A 149 -9.76 -16.56 7.00
CA ASP A 149 -9.57 -16.05 8.36
C ASP A 149 -10.34 -14.74 8.58
N ALA A 150 -11.45 -14.84 9.31
CA ALA A 150 -12.30 -13.70 9.63
C ALA A 150 -11.64 -12.66 10.54
N SER A 151 -10.71 -13.07 11.40
CA SER A 151 -10.02 -12.19 12.35
C SER A 151 -8.97 -11.32 11.67
N GLY A 152 -8.21 -11.88 10.72
CA GLY A 152 -7.15 -11.16 10.00
C GLY A 152 -7.64 -10.17 8.93
N ARG A 153 -8.88 -10.35 8.42
CA ARG A 153 -9.44 -9.53 7.33
C ARG A 153 -9.45 -8.03 7.61
N ALA A 154 -9.97 -7.64 8.77
CA ALA A 154 -10.15 -6.23 9.10
C ALA A 154 -8.80 -5.50 9.19
N SER A 155 -7.78 -6.13 9.78
CA SER A 155 -6.45 -5.55 9.90
C SER A 155 -5.80 -5.29 8.54
N VAL A 156 -5.91 -6.24 7.60
CA VAL A 156 -5.30 -6.11 6.27
C VAL A 156 -6.00 -5.02 5.44
N ILE A 157 -7.33 -4.99 5.47
CA ILE A 157 -8.10 -3.98 4.73
C ILE A 157 -7.85 -2.60 5.33
N ASN A 158 -7.78 -2.49 6.66
CA ASN A 158 -7.50 -1.21 7.31
C ASN A 158 -6.13 -0.66 6.90
N ALA A 159 -5.09 -1.49 6.98
CA ALA A 159 -3.76 -1.09 6.52
C ALA A 159 -3.73 -0.68 5.04
N ALA A 160 -4.52 -1.32 4.19
CA ALA A 160 -4.59 -1.00 2.76
C ALA A 160 -5.33 0.32 2.47
N VAL A 161 -6.35 0.67 3.27
CA VAL A 161 -6.98 1.99 3.19
C VAL A 161 -6.05 3.07 3.74
N ASP A 162 -5.39 2.83 4.87
CA ASP A 162 -4.42 3.78 5.45
C ASP A 162 -3.27 4.10 4.48
N GLN A 163 -2.88 3.13 3.65
CA GLN A 163 -1.90 3.29 2.58
C GLN A 163 -2.46 3.92 1.30
N GLY A 164 -3.75 4.24 1.25
CA GLY A 164 -4.43 4.82 0.09
C GLY A 164 -4.59 3.86 -1.09
N LEU A 165 -4.42 2.55 -0.88
CA LEU A 165 -4.60 1.53 -1.93
C LEU A 165 -6.08 1.26 -2.19
N LEU A 166 -6.89 1.31 -1.14
CA LEU A 166 -8.34 1.09 -1.20
C LEU A 166 -9.09 2.36 -0.77
N PRO A 167 -10.30 2.59 -1.30
CA PRO A 167 -11.11 3.72 -0.86
C PRO A 167 -11.68 3.50 0.56
N GLU A 168 -11.89 4.59 1.29
CA GLU A 168 -12.35 4.56 2.70
C GLU A 168 -13.66 3.81 2.92
N HIS A 169 -14.58 3.80 1.95
CA HIS A 169 -15.85 3.07 2.12
C HIS A 169 -15.68 1.54 2.16
N LYS A 170 -14.52 1.00 1.73
CA LYS A 170 -14.29 -0.45 1.71
C LYS A 170 -14.28 -1.07 3.13
N HIS A 171 -14.03 -0.28 4.17
CA HIS A 171 -14.14 -0.75 5.57
C HIS A 171 -15.56 -1.17 5.95
N LEU A 172 -16.58 -0.57 5.32
CA LEU A 172 -17.99 -0.72 5.68
C LEU A 172 -18.64 -1.96 5.04
N GLU A 173 -18.03 -2.50 3.98
CA GLU A 173 -18.55 -3.65 3.22
C GLU A 173 -18.08 -5.01 3.77
N LEU A 174 -17.26 -4.99 4.83
CA LEU A 174 -16.76 -6.20 5.47
C LEU A 174 -17.92 -7.01 6.08
N PRO A 175 -18.06 -8.32 5.78
CA PRO A 175 -18.95 -9.17 6.54
C PRO A 175 -18.49 -9.17 8.00
N THR A 176 -19.32 -8.61 8.86
CA THR A 176 -19.05 -8.49 10.29
C THR A 176 -18.71 -9.87 10.86
N PRO A 177 -17.69 -9.99 11.72
CA PRO A 177 -17.42 -11.25 12.42
C PRO A 177 -18.70 -11.77 13.06
N VAL A 178 -18.96 -13.07 12.97
CA VAL A 178 -20.20 -13.73 13.45
C VAL A 178 -20.53 -13.35 14.91
N VAL A 179 -19.50 -13.02 15.70
CA VAL A 179 -19.62 -12.53 17.09
C VAL A 179 -20.36 -11.17 17.15
N VAL A 180 -20.06 -10.25 16.24
CA VAL A 180 -20.71 -8.94 16.14
C VAL A 180 -22.14 -9.08 15.61
N GLN A 181 -22.40 -10.01 14.68
CA GLN A 181 -23.77 -10.31 14.24
C GLN A 181 -24.63 -10.90 15.37
N LYS A 182 -24.09 -11.79 16.21
CA LYS A 182 -24.82 -12.29 17.38
C LYS A 182 -25.12 -11.20 18.41
N LEU A 183 -24.19 -10.26 18.62
CA LEU A 183 -24.42 -9.08 19.45
C LEU A 183 -25.47 -8.14 18.87
N LEU A 184 -25.39 -7.81 17.58
CA LEU A 184 -26.39 -6.99 16.87
C LEU A 184 -27.77 -7.66 16.87
N ASN A 185 -27.84 -8.98 16.69
CA ASN A 185 -29.09 -9.74 16.75
C ASN A 185 -29.64 -9.85 18.19
N GLY A 186 -28.78 -9.87 19.20
CA GLY A 186 -29.16 -9.80 20.62
C GLY A 186 -29.64 -8.41 21.06
N ILE A 187 -29.31 -7.35 20.31
CA ILE A 187 -29.78 -5.98 20.50
C ILE A 187 -31.03 -5.68 19.64
N ARG A 188 -31.69 -6.71 19.08
CA ARG A 188 -33.04 -6.53 18.52
C ARG A 188 -34.03 -6.29 19.65
N LEU A 189 -34.14 -5.01 19.99
CA LEU A 189 -35.20 -4.38 20.76
C LEU A 189 -36.54 -5.00 20.34
N ALA A 190 -37.23 -5.61 21.30
CA ALA A 190 -38.66 -5.83 21.17
C ALA A 190 -39.33 -4.46 21.08
N THR A 191 -39.61 -4.00 19.87
CA THR A 191 -40.43 -2.82 19.62
C THR A 191 -41.90 -3.23 19.70
N GLU A 192 -42.46 -3.15 20.90
CA GLU A 192 -43.89 -2.93 21.07
C GLU A 192 -44.06 -1.52 21.66
N ASN A 193 -44.66 -0.62 20.86
CA ASN A 193 -45.21 0.67 21.29
C ASN A 193 -44.23 1.79 21.68
N GLY A 194 -43.16 2.00 20.91
CA GLY A 194 -42.58 3.35 20.71
C GLY A 194 -42.01 4.06 21.94
N LYS A 195 -41.64 3.35 23.02
CA LYS A 195 -40.90 3.92 24.16
C LYS A 195 -39.53 3.28 24.29
N ILE A 196 -38.50 4.11 24.33
CA ILE A 196 -37.11 3.70 24.58
C ILE A 196 -37.03 3.29 26.05
N VAL A 197 -37.01 1.98 26.33
CA VAL A 197 -36.84 1.46 27.69
C VAL A 197 -35.34 1.27 27.94
N ASN A 198 -34.83 1.92 28.99
CA ASN A 198 -33.46 1.81 29.46
C ASN A 198 -33.11 0.32 29.73
N PRO A 199 -31.90 -0.18 29.40
CA PRO A 199 -31.60 -1.61 29.46
C PRO A 199 -31.88 -2.18 30.85
N SER A 200 -32.77 -3.18 30.91
CA SER A 200 -33.21 -3.81 32.16
C SER A 200 -32.02 -4.35 32.96
N GLU A 201 -32.17 -4.45 34.27
CA GLU A 201 -31.15 -5.01 35.19
C GLU A 201 -30.67 -6.40 34.76
N LYS A 202 -31.52 -7.19 34.07
CA LYS A 202 -31.16 -8.48 33.48
C LYS A 202 -30.07 -8.37 32.40
N SER A 203 -30.10 -7.32 31.60
CA SER A 203 -29.11 -7.05 30.54
C SER A 203 -27.76 -6.66 31.16
N LYS A 204 -27.78 -5.87 32.25
CA LYS A 204 -26.58 -5.53 33.03
C LYS A 204 -25.99 -6.75 33.74
N GLN A 205 -26.84 -7.59 34.32
CA GLN A 205 -26.42 -8.87 34.91
C GLN A 205 -25.85 -9.82 33.87
N MET A 206 -26.41 -9.87 32.66
CA MET A 206 -25.86 -10.67 31.57
C MET A 206 -24.52 -10.12 31.07
N LEU A 207 -24.33 -8.80 31.07
CA LEU A 207 -23.05 -8.14 30.76
C LEU A 207 -21.99 -8.42 31.84
N ASP A 208 -22.36 -8.41 33.13
CA ASP A 208 -21.45 -8.77 34.23
C ASP A 208 -21.15 -10.27 34.25
N GLN A 209 -22.11 -11.12 33.90
CA GLN A 209 -21.87 -12.55 33.70
C GLN A 209 -20.95 -12.82 32.51
N LEU A 210 -21.05 -12.07 31.41
CA LEU A 210 -20.14 -12.19 30.27
C LEU A 210 -18.72 -11.68 30.56
N LYS A 211 -18.58 -10.63 31.40
CA LYS A 211 -17.27 -10.18 31.89
C LYS A 211 -16.61 -11.22 32.78
N ASN A 212 -17.40 -11.94 33.57
CA ASN A 212 -16.90 -12.94 34.52
C ASN A 212 -16.69 -14.33 33.90
N ASN A 213 -17.37 -14.66 32.79
CA ASN A 213 -17.29 -15.99 32.17
C ASN A 213 -16.34 -16.01 30.95
N THR A 214 -15.08 -16.30 31.25
CA THR A 214 -14.21 -17.21 30.48
C THR A 214 -13.78 -16.84 29.04
N PHE A 215 -14.02 -15.62 28.55
CA PHE A 215 -13.42 -15.15 27.28
C PHE A 215 -12.42 -13.99 27.44
N LEU A 216 -12.63 -13.10 28.42
CA LEU A 216 -11.69 -12.00 28.71
C LEU A 216 -10.50 -12.40 29.59
N LYS A 217 -10.55 -13.58 30.23
CA LYS A 217 -9.37 -14.12 30.93
C LYS A 217 -8.32 -14.65 29.95
N THR A 218 -8.73 -15.32 28.88
CA THR A 218 -7.83 -15.87 27.85
C THR A 218 -7.12 -14.78 27.05
N THR A 219 -7.81 -13.68 26.71
CA THR A 219 -7.17 -12.54 26.00
C THR A 219 -6.16 -11.78 26.87
N LYS A 220 -6.26 -11.86 28.20
CA LYS A 220 -5.27 -11.27 29.10
C LYS A 220 -4.06 -12.19 29.24
N THR A 221 -4.27 -13.49 29.42
CA THR A 221 -3.18 -14.48 29.48
C THR A 221 -2.39 -14.60 28.17
N GLU A 222 -3.02 -14.48 27.01
CA GLU A 222 -2.33 -14.49 25.70
C GLU A 222 -1.53 -13.20 25.45
N ASN A 223 -2.05 -12.03 25.85
CA ASN A 223 -1.28 -10.78 25.78
C ASN A 223 -0.11 -10.75 26.77
N ASP A 224 -0.30 -11.30 27.98
CA ASP A 224 0.76 -11.41 28.99
C ASP A 224 1.87 -12.38 28.52
N GLN A 225 1.52 -13.49 27.87
CA GLN A 225 2.49 -14.41 27.25
C GLN A 225 3.24 -13.81 26.05
N VAL A 226 2.58 -12.96 25.25
CA VAL A 226 3.23 -12.23 24.16
C VAL A 226 4.14 -11.12 24.70
N SER A 227 3.79 -10.44 25.81
CA SER A 227 4.67 -9.45 26.44
C SER A 227 5.90 -10.08 27.10
N ASP A 228 5.75 -11.25 27.73
CA ASP A 228 6.86 -12.00 28.31
C ASP A 228 7.84 -12.48 27.21
N GLY A 229 7.32 -12.91 26.05
CA GLY A 229 8.13 -13.30 24.90
C GLY A 229 8.88 -12.14 24.23
N ILE A 230 8.33 -10.92 24.27
CA ILE A 230 9.00 -9.71 23.77
C ILE A 230 10.11 -9.27 24.73
N ALA A 231 9.84 -9.26 26.05
CA ALA A 231 10.84 -8.93 27.07
C ALA A 231 12.02 -9.93 27.06
N GLN A 232 11.75 -11.22 26.86
CA GLN A 232 12.79 -12.25 26.76
C GLN A 232 13.68 -12.04 25.51
N ARG A 233 13.08 -11.66 24.37
CA ARG A 233 13.81 -11.37 23.13
C ARG A 233 14.68 -10.12 23.23
N GLU A 234 14.20 -9.09 23.91
CA GLU A 234 15.00 -7.87 24.17
C GLU A 234 16.16 -8.17 25.11
N ALA A 235 15.96 -8.98 26.15
CA ALA A 235 17.03 -9.43 27.04
C ALA A 235 18.09 -10.28 26.30
N ASP A 236 17.64 -11.19 25.42
CA ASP A 236 18.54 -12.00 24.59
C ASP A 236 19.32 -11.16 23.58
N CYS A 237 18.68 -10.14 22.98
CA CYS A 237 19.35 -9.17 22.10
C CYS A 237 20.43 -8.38 22.85
N LEU A 238 20.11 -7.84 24.04
CA LEU A 238 21.05 -7.09 24.87
C LEU A 238 22.22 -7.96 25.34
N ALA A 239 21.97 -9.22 25.72
CA ALA A 239 23.01 -10.16 26.09
C ALA A 239 23.93 -10.51 24.91
N PHE A 240 23.37 -10.61 23.69
CA PHE A 240 24.15 -10.84 22.48
C PHE A 240 25.01 -9.62 22.12
N GLU A 241 24.47 -8.40 22.25
CA GLU A 241 25.20 -7.15 22.02
C GLU A 241 26.33 -6.94 23.03
N GLN A 242 26.11 -7.26 24.32
CA GLN A 242 27.15 -7.22 25.35
C GLN A 242 28.28 -8.20 25.05
N LYS A 243 27.97 -9.46 24.73
CA LYS A 243 28.99 -10.45 24.33
C LYS A 243 29.76 -10.01 23.09
N ARG A 244 29.08 -9.41 22.11
CA ARG A 244 29.72 -8.87 20.91
C ARG A 244 30.65 -7.69 21.24
N ALA A 245 30.24 -6.79 22.14
CA ALA A 245 31.07 -5.67 22.59
C ALA A 245 32.31 -6.16 23.37
N GLU A 246 32.16 -7.16 24.23
CA GLU A 246 33.28 -7.80 24.95
C GLU A 246 34.25 -8.48 23.99
N GLN A 247 33.75 -9.19 22.97
CA GLN A 247 34.59 -9.82 21.95
C GLN A 247 35.34 -8.77 21.12
N LEU A 248 34.69 -7.67 20.74
CA LEU A 248 35.35 -6.56 20.03
C LEU A 248 36.41 -5.89 20.90
N ALA A 249 36.14 -5.67 22.19
CA ALA A 249 37.10 -5.12 23.14
C ALA A 249 38.29 -6.07 23.34
N ALA A 250 38.07 -7.39 23.42
CA ALA A 250 39.13 -8.39 23.52
C ALA A 250 40.00 -8.46 22.25
N ILE A 251 39.39 -8.32 21.07
CA ILE A 251 40.12 -8.24 19.79
C ILE A 251 40.96 -6.95 19.73
N GLN A 252 40.41 -5.82 20.17
CA GLN A 252 41.13 -4.54 20.20
C GLN A 252 42.27 -4.55 21.22
N ALA A 253 42.07 -5.13 22.41
CA ALA A 253 43.12 -5.26 23.42
C ALA A 253 44.26 -6.19 22.95
N LYS A 254 43.93 -7.25 22.19
CA LYS A 254 44.92 -8.16 21.60
C LYS A 254 45.64 -7.56 20.38
N ALA A 255 45.07 -6.55 19.73
CA ALA A 255 45.70 -5.80 18.65
C ALA A 255 46.56 -4.62 19.15
N ALA A 256 46.44 -4.24 20.42
CA ALA A 256 47.20 -3.18 21.08
C ALA A 256 48.37 -3.70 21.96
N SER A 257 48.58 -5.02 22.01
CA SER A 257 49.75 -5.70 22.57
C SER A 257 50.65 -6.21 21.45
#